data_AF-A0A1F4FXS6-F1
#
_entry.id   AF-A0A1F4FXS6-F1
#
_cell.length_a   1.000
_cell.length_b   1.000
_cell.length_c   1.000
_cell.angle_alpha   90.00
_cell.angle_beta   90.00
_cell.angle_gamma   90.00
#
_symmetry.space_group_name_H-M   'P 1'
#
loop_
_entity.id
_entity.type
_entity.pdbx_description
1 polymer ?
#
loop_
_entity_poly.entity_id
_entity_poly.type
_entity_poly.pdbx_seq_one_letter_code
_entity_poly.pdbx_strand_id
1 'polypeptide(L)'
;MIDEDKSRHDFRNQLGIILGFSDILLAEVAAGDPRRGDFEEIHQAATAALDVIERLFPIDADTPSRDPRSANADVHSEAQMFPGDTAAAARNGTRGRLP
;
A
#
# COMPACT_ATOMS: atom_id res chain seq x y z
N MET A 1 4.33 -14.14 -12.11
CA MET A 1 2.89 -14.28 -11.80
C MET A 1 2.33 -12.90 -11.59
N ILE A 2 1.25 -12.55 -12.28
CA ILE A 2 0.46 -11.37 -11.90
C ILE A 2 -0.15 -11.72 -10.55
N ASP A 3 0.00 -10.82 -9.59
CA ASP A 3 -0.61 -10.97 -8.27
C ASP A 3 -2.13 -10.72 -8.43
N GLU A 4 -2.92 -11.78 -8.36
CA GLU A 4 -4.38 -11.75 -8.58
C GLU A 4 -5.05 -10.78 -7.58
N ASP A 5 -4.51 -10.65 -6.37
CA ASP A 5 -4.97 -9.71 -5.36
C ASP A 5 -4.73 -8.26 -5.78
N LYS A 6 -3.56 -7.99 -6.37
CA LYS A 6 -3.23 -6.66 -6.92
C LYS A 6 -4.13 -6.31 -8.09
N SER A 7 -4.31 -7.24 -9.04
CA SER A 7 -5.20 -6.99 -10.18
C SER A 7 -6.65 -6.74 -9.73
N ARG A 8 -7.19 -7.54 -8.80
CA ARG A 8 -8.51 -7.30 -8.20
C ARG A 8 -8.62 -5.89 -7.61
N HIS A 9 -7.65 -5.51 -6.77
CA HIS A 9 -7.64 -4.20 -6.13
C HIS A 9 -7.62 -3.07 -7.17
N ASP A 10 -6.74 -3.17 -8.17
CA ASP A 10 -6.61 -2.14 -9.20
C ASP A 10 -7.90 -1.98 -10.01
N PHE A 11 -8.54 -3.08 -10.42
CA PHE A 11 -9.82 -3.01 -11.13
C PHE A 11 -10.94 -2.44 -10.26
N ARG A 12 -11.07 -2.89 -9.00
CA ARG A 12 -12.08 -2.38 -8.07
C ARG A 12 -11.92 -0.89 -7.84
N ASN A 13 -10.69 -0.41 -7.71
CA ASN A 13 -10.40 1.02 -7.58
C ASN A 13 -10.84 1.81 -8.82
N GLN A 14 -10.53 1.33 -10.03
CA GLN A 14 -10.96 2.02 -11.26
C GLN A 14 -12.48 2.04 -11.42
N LEU A 15 -13.16 0.92 -11.17
CA LEU A 15 -14.62 0.86 -11.25
C LEU A 15 -15.28 1.75 -10.19
N GLY A 16 -14.71 1.83 -8.98
CA GLY A 16 -15.19 2.76 -7.96
C GLY A 16 -15.09 4.22 -8.38
N ILE A 17 -14.01 4.61 -9.07
CA ILE A 17 -13.85 5.96 -9.63
C ILE A 17 -14.91 6.22 -10.70
N ILE A 18 -15.13 5.29 -11.63
CA ILE A 18 -16.14 5.42 -12.70
C ILE A 18 -17.53 5.55 -12.09
N LEU A 19 -17.86 4.70 -11.11
CA LEU A 19 -19.15 4.72 -10.42
C LEU A 19 -19.39 6.07 -9.74
N GLY A 20 -18.41 6.55 -8.97
CA GLY A 20 -18.51 7.85 -8.30
C GLY A 20 -18.69 9.03 -9.25
N PHE A 21 -18.00 9.04 -10.40
CA PHE A 21 -18.24 10.07 -11.42
C PHE A 21 -19.62 9.96 -12.05
N SER A 22 -20.10 8.73 -12.32
CA SER A 22 -21.45 8.53 -12.85
C SER A 22 -22.54 8.97 -11.87
N ASP A 23 -22.35 8.77 -10.56
CA ASP A 23 -23.24 9.27 -9.51
C ASP A 23 -23.33 10.80 -9.51
N ILE A 24 -22.18 11.49 -9.60
CA ILE A 24 -22.14 12.96 -9.67
C ILE A 24 -22.88 13.45 -10.92
N LEU A 25 -22.61 12.84 -12.08
CA LEU A 25 -23.27 13.20 -13.33
C LEU A 25 -24.79 12.98 -13.25
N LEU A 26 -25.24 11.87 -12.66
CA LEU A 26 -26.67 11.57 -12.46
C LEU A 26 -27.34 12.52 -11.46
N ALA A 27 -26.61 13.00 -10.46
CA ALA A 27 -27.12 13.96 -9.48
C ALA A 27 -27.26 15.38 -10.06
N GLU A 28 -26.38 15.77 -10.98
CA GLU A 28 -26.35 17.11 -11.58
C GLU A 28 -27.18 17.23 -12.86
N VAL A 29 -27.41 16.12 -13.57
CA VAL A 29 -28.15 16.12 -14.83
C VAL A 29 -29.65 16.37 -14.60
N ALA A 30 -30.25 17.25 -15.41
CA ALA A 30 -31.69 17.47 -15.38
C ALA A 30 -32.45 16.21 -15.83
N ALA A 31 -33.62 15.97 -15.26
CA ALA A 31 -34.42 14.77 -15.55
C ALA A 31 -34.79 14.60 -17.04
N GLY A 32 -34.86 15.70 -17.80
CA GLY A 32 -35.13 15.69 -19.24
C GLY A 32 -33.90 15.83 -20.14
N ASP A 33 -32.68 15.83 -19.60
CA ASP A 33 -31.47 15.90 -20.41
C ASP A 33 -31.28 14.57 -21.17
N PRO A 34 -31.07 14.61 -22.50
CA PRO A 34 -30.88 13.39 -23.30
C PRO A 34 -29.67 12.55 -22.87
N ARG A 35 -28.65 13.14 -22.23
CA ARG A 35 -27.46 12.43 -21.75
C ARG A 35 -27.71 11.63 -20.47
N ARG A 36 -28.82 11.87 -19.78
CA ARG A 36 -29.16 11.16 -18.54
C ARG A 36 -29.19 9.65 -18.76
N GLY A 37 -29.73 9.19 -19.89
CA GLY A 37 -29.73 7.77 -20.26
C GLY A 37 -28.32 7.21 -20.41
N ASP A 38 -27.40 7.95 -21.03
CA ASP A 38 -26.00 7.52 -21.16
C ASP A 38 -25.33 7.39 -19.79
N PHE A 39 -25.60 8.30 -18.86
CA PHE A 39 -25.06 8.26 -17.50
C PHE A 39 -25.63 7.08 -16.70
N GLU A 40 -26.93 6.78 -16.86
CA GLU A 40 -27.56 5.61 -16.24
C GLU A 40 -26.92 4.31 -16.74
N GLU A 41 -26.65 4.19 -18.04
CA GLU A 41 -25.97 3.03 -18.63
C GLU A 41 -24.52 2.87 -18.12
N ILE A 42 -23.76 3.97 -18.02
CA ILE A 42 -22.41 3.93 -17.46
C ILE A 42 -22.43 3.44 -16.00
N HIS A 43 -23.35 3.97 -15.19
CA HIS A 43 -23.51 3.57 -13.80
C HIS A 43 -23.87 2.08 -13.68
N GLN A 44 -24.85 1.61 -14.48
CA GLN A 44 -25.26 0.21 -14.51
C GLN A 44 -24.12 -0.72 -14.97
N ALA A 45 -23.36 -0.34 -16.00
CA ALA A 45 -22.24 -1.11 -16.48
C ALA A 45 -21.12 -1.22 -15.43
N ALA A 46 -20.78 -0.13 -14.74
CA ALA A 46 -19.79 -0.14 -13.66
C ALA A 46 -20.23 -1.01 -12.49
N THR A 47 -21.50 -0.94 -12.11
CA THR A 47 -22.10 -1.77 -11.06
C THR A 47 -22.02 -3.26 -11.42
N ALA A 48 -22.45 -3.63 -12.63
CA ALA A 48 -22.40 -5.01 -13.09
C ALA A 48 -20.96 -5.54 -13.20
N ALA A 49 -20.00 -4.70 -13.57
CA ALA A 49 -18.60 -5.07 -13.62
C ALA A 49 -18.03 -5.37 -12.22
N LEU A 50 -18.42 -4.61 -11.19
CA LEU A 50 -18.04 -4.92 -9.81
C LEU A 50 -18.56 -6.30 -9.39
N ASP A 51 -19.82 -6.61 -9.69
CA ASP A 51 -20.42 -7.93 -9.40
C ASP A 51 -19.71 -9.07 -10.14
N VAL A 52 -19.17 -8.82 -11.34
CA VAL A 52 -18.34 -9.80 -12.06
C VAL A 52 -17.01 -10.01 -11.33
N ILE A 53 -16.33 -8.93 -10.92
CA ILE A 53 -15.04 -9.02 -10.24
C ILE A 53 -15.13 -9.76 -8.92
N GLU A 54 -16.16 -9.49 -8.11
CA GLU A 54 -16.38 -10.19 -6.83
C GLU A 54 -16.63 -11.70 -7.03
N ARG A 55 -17.19 -12.12 -8.17
CA ARG A 55 -17.37 -13.53 -8.52
C ARG A 55 -16.12 -14.19 -9.07
N LEU A 56 -15.28 -13.44 -9.79
CA LEU A 56 -14.05 -13.95 -10.39
C LEU A 56 -12.89 -14.04 -9.40
N PHE A 57 -12.85 -13.13 -8.45
CA PHE A 57 -11.82 -13.05 -7.42
C PHE A 57 -12.48 -13.04 -6.03
N PRO A 58 -13.12 -14.16 -5.63
CA PRO A 58 -13.75 -14.25 -4.33
C PRO A 58 -12.75 -13.94 -3.22
N ILE A 59 -13.23 -13.35 -2.13
CA ILE A 59 -12.40 -13.04 -0.98
C ILE A 59 -11.93 -14.35 -0.36
N ASP A 60 -10.67 -14.71 -0.61
CA ASP A 60 -9.97 -15.67 0.22
C ASP A 60 -9.69 -14.99 1.56
N ALA A 61 -10.54 -15.27 2.56
CA ALA A 61 -10.41 -14.75 3.91
C ALA A 61 -9.11 -15.18 4.62
N ASP A 62 -8.28 -16.00 3.96
CA ASP A 62 -7.08 -16.63 4.52
C ASP A 62 -5.77 -16.14 3.88
N THR A 63 -5.78 -15.08 3.06
CA THR A 63 -4.53 -14.42 2.66
C THR A 63 -4.09 -13.51 3.80
N PRO A 64 -3.10 -13.89 4.64
CA PRO A 64 -2.62 -12.99 5.66
C PRO A 64 -2.06 -11.77 4.95
N SER A 65 -2.62 -10.60 5.26
CA SER A 65 -2.04 -9.31 4.94
C SER A 65 -0.56 -9.37 5.30
N ARG A 66 0.30 -9.59 4.30
CA ARG A 66 1.75 -9.42 4.42
C ARG A 66 1.97 -7.94 4.59
N ASP A 67 1.75 -7.45 5.82
CA ASP A 67 2.22 -6.15 6.24
C ASP A 67 3.74 -6.22 6.18
N PRO A 68 4.39 -5.47 5.27
CA PRO A 68 5.84 -5.46 5.15
C PRO A 68 6.54 -4.95 6.42
N ARG A 69 5.81 -4.38 7.39
CA ARG A 69 6.36 -3.96 8.69
C ARG A 69 6.54 -5.09 9.70
N SER A 70 5.95 -6.27 9.48
CA SER A 70 6.07 -7.43 10.39
C SER A 70 7.40 -8.18 10.26
N ALA A 71 8.08 -8.08 9.11
CA ALA A 71 9.30 -8.84 8.82
C ALA A 71 10.58 -8.29 9.50
N ASN A 72 10.52 -7.11 10.12
CA ASN A 72 11.68 -6.47 10.74
C ASN A 72 11.78 -6.69 12.27
N ALA A 73 10.87 -7.45 12.88
CA ALA A 73 10.88 -7.67 14.33
C ALA A 73 11.86 -8.76 14.80
N ASP A 74 12.33 -9.65 13.91
CA ASP A 74 13.14 -10.83 14.28
C ASP A 74 14.66 -10.65 14.09
N VAL A 75 15.16 -9.49 13.65
CA VAL A 75 16.59 -9.33 13.28
C VAL A 75 17.47 -8.76 14.42
N HIS A 76 16.97 -8.65 15.66
CA HIS A 76 17.73 -8.01 16.76
C HIS A 76 17.95 -8.86 18.03
N SER A 77 17.92 -10.19 17.97
CA SER A 77 18.19 -11.05 19.14
C SER A 77 19.50 -11.86 19.13
N GLU A 78 20.39 -11.71 18.15
CA GLU A 78 21.69 -12.42 18.18
C GLU A 78 22.85 -11.57 17.67
N ALA A 79 23.54 -10.87 18.57
CA ALA A 79 25.00 -10.63 18.53
C ALA A 79 25.46 -9.72 19.69
N GLN A 80 25.42 -10.24 20.92
CA GLN A 80 26.31 -9.79 22.00
C GLN A 80 27.49 -10.76 22.08
N MET A 81 28.59 -10.49 21.37
CA MET A 81 29.92 -11.02 21.72
C MET A 81 31.03 -10.27 20.96
N PHE A 82 31.69 -9.31 21.62
CA PHE A 82 32.97 -8.76 21.17
C PHE A 82 34.05 -9.10 22.22
N PRO A 83 35.10 -9.85 21.87
CA PRO A 83 36.30 -9.94 22.70
C PRO A 83 37.37 -8.96 22.20
N GLY A 84 38.11 -8.37 23.14
CA GLY A 84 39.44 -7.82 22.86
C GLY A 84 39.61 -6.34 23.19
N ASP A 85 39.61 -6.01 24.49
CA ASP A 85 40.23 -4.77 24.96
C ASP A 85 41.46 -5.16 25.79
N THR A 86 42.61 -5.25 25.12
CA THR A 86 43.92 -5.43 25.77
C THR A 86 44.85 -4.31 25.32
N ALA A 87 45.05 -3.39 26.27
CA ALA A 87 46.30 -2.70 26.58
C ALA A 87 47.05 -1.95 25.46
N ALA A 88 47.01 -0.61 25.52
CA ALA A 88 48.12 0.23 25.09
C ALA A 88 48.28 1.43 26.03
N ALA A 89 49.18 1.29 27.00
CA ALA A 89 49.72 2.36 27.84
C ALA A 89 51.21 2.56 27.50
N ALA A 90 51.59 3.73 26.98
CA ALA A 90 52.95 4.30 27.04
C ALA A 90 52.87 5.77 26.53
N ARG A 91 52.82 6.80 27.40
CA ARG A 91 53.95 7.50 28.05
C ARG A 91 54.92 8.25 27.10
N ASN A 92 54.76 9.57 27.01
CA ASN A 92 55.82 10.60 27.03
C ASN A 92 55.12 11.96 27.24
N GLY A 93 55.35 12.81 28.27
CA GLY A 93 56.61 13.40 28.73
C GLY A 93 57.19 14.29 27.63
N THR A 94 57.41 15.62 27.71
CA THR A 94 57.52 16.58 28.81
C THR A 94 57.73 17.99 28.19
N ARG A 95 57.32 19.07 28.89
CA ARG A 95 57.85 20.48 28.86
C ARG A 95 57.64 21.27 27.55
N GLY A 96 57.32 22.56 27.53
CA GLY A 96 57.16 23.58 28.57
C GLY A 96 57.28 24.98 27.94
N ARG A 97 56.51 25.94 28.50
CA ARG A 97 56.84 27.37 28.69
C ARG A 97 56.74 28.39 27.53
N LEU A 98 55.82 29.35 27.76
CA LEU A 98 55.75 30.81 27.45
C LEU A 98 57.08 31.56 27.21
N PRO A 99 57.09 32.79 26.63
CA PRO A 99 56.10 33.89 26.77
C PRO A 99 55.34 34.31 25.51
#